data_AF-A0A7Y7TN84-F1
#
_entry.id   AF-A0A7Y7TN84-F1
#
_cell.length_a   1.000
_cell.length_b   1.000
_cell.length_c   1.000
_cell.angle_alpha   90.00
_cell.angle_beta   90.00
_cell.angle_gamma   90.00
#
_symmetry.space_group_name_H-M   'P 1'
#
loop_
_entity.id
_entity.type
_entity.pdbx_description
1 polymer ?
#
loop_
_entity_poly.entity_id
_entity_poly.type
_entity_poly.pdbx_seq_one_letter_code
_entity_poly.pdbx_strand_id
1 'polypeptide(L)'
;MVGGTALAAPTDDPGIQKREQNQEKRIQQGVGSGQLTPKEAGRLEAEQARIKQDEERMKADGKLTKKERNKLKREQNKASKDIQRKKHNDKTVEVK
;
A
#
# COMPACT_ATOMS: atom_id res chain seq x y z
N MET A 1 -12.99 -28.09 31.13
CA MET A 1 -12.90 -28.56 29.72
C MET A 1 -14.10 -27.98 28.98
N VAL A 2 -14.08 -27.38 27.79
CA VAL A 2 -13.10 -26.92 26.79
C VAL A 2 -13.92 -25.89 25.97
N GLY A 3 -13.30 -24.84 25.45
CA GLY A 3 -13.97 -23.95 24.50
C GLY A 3 -13.05 -22.84 24.05
N GLY A 4 -11.95 -23.22 23.40
CA GLY A 4 -10.88 -22.32 22.99
C GLY A 4 -11.40 -21.10 22.23
N THR A 5 -10.92 -19.94 22.65
CA THR A 5 -10.95 -18.70 21.90
C THR A 5 -10.49 -18.98 20.47
N ALA A 6 -11.38 -18.74 19.50
CA ALA A 6 -11.01 -18.71 18.09
C ALA A 6 -9.98 -17.58 17.92
N LEU A 7 -8.70 -17.92 17.95
CA LEU A 7 -7.64 -17.08 17.43
C LEU A 7 -7.93 -16.96 15.93
N ALA A 8 -8.56 -15.85 15.54
CA ALA A 8 -8.61 -15.44 14.15
C ALA A 8 -7.17 -15.52 13.63
N ALA A 9 -6.93 -16.47 12.72
CA ALA A 9 -5.67 -16.56 12.00
C ALA A 9 -5.32 -15.18 11.47
N PRO A 10 -4.03 -14.79 11.37
CA PRO A 10 -3.68 -13.47 10.85
C PRO A 10 -4.35 -13.30 9.49
N THR A 11 -5.41 -12.49 9.45
CA THR A 11 -6.27 -12.21 8.29
C THR A 11 -5.56 -11.32 7.28
N ASP A 12 -4.26 -11.17 7.47
CA ASP A 12 -3.39 -10.23 6.81
C ASP A 12 -2.26 -10.99 6.14
N ASP A 13 -2.16 -10.84 4.82
CA ASP A 13 -1.03 -11.38 4.08
C ASP A 13 0.22 -10.57 4.47
N PRO A 14 1.20 -11.15 5.19
CA PRO A 14 2.34 -10.40 5.69
C PRO A 14 3.18 -9.77 4.58
N GLY A 15 3.13 -10.36 3.37
CA GLY A 15 3.82 -9.84 2.20
C GLY A 15 3.16 -8.59 1.62
N ILE A 16 1.82 -8.48 1.68
CA ILE A 16 1.07 -7.29 1.26
C ILE A 16 1.28 -6.17 2.28
N GLN A 17 1.13 -6.44 3.58
CA GLN A 17 1.36 -5.45 4.63
C GLN A 17 2.75 -4.83 4.57
N LYS A 18 3.79 -5.67 4.41
CA LYS A 18 5.17 -5.18 4.27
C LYS A 18 5.32 -4.26 3.05
N ARG A 19 4.59 -4.51 1.95
CA ARG A 19 4.63 -3.64 0.76
C ARG A 19 3.94 -2.31 1.02
N GLU A 20 2.81 -2.31 1.69
CA GLU A 20 2.09 -1.06 2.07
C GLU A 20 2.96 -0.17 2.94
N GLN A 21 3.54 -0.73 4.01
CA GLN A 21 4.44 0.00 4.90
C GLN A 21 5.65 0.59 4.15
N ASN A 22 6.23 -0.19 3.23
CA ASN A 22 7.36 0.29 2.42
C ASN A 22 6.96 1.40 1.44
N GLN A 23 5.75 1.35 0.89
CA GLN A 23 5.24 2.37 -0.02
C GLN A 23 4.94 3.67 0.71
N GLU A 24 4.29 3.57 1.87
CA GLU A 24 4.05 4.70 2.77
C GLU A 24 5.36 5.39 3.15
N LYS A 25 6.36 4.62 3.59
CA LYS A 25 7.70 5.15 3.89
C LYS A 25 8.34 5.85 2.69
N ARG A 26 8.16 5.34 1.47
CA ARG A 26 8.71 5.97 0.25
C ARG A 26 7.99 7.28 -0.09
N ILE A 27 6.69 7.37 0.14
CA ILE A 27 5.90 8.59 -0.04
C ILE A 27 6.37 9.63 0.97
N GLN A 28 6.42 9.28 2.26
CA GLN A 28 6.88 10.17 3.32
C GLN A 28 8.33 10.66 3.10
N GLN A 29 9.23 9.76 2.71
CA GLN A 29 10.59 10.14 2.33
C GLN A 29 10.60 11.10 1.13
N GLY A 30 9.76 10.84 0.12
CA GLY A 30 9.67 11.70 -1.06
C GLY A 30 9.20 13.11 -0.71
N VAL A 31 8.22 13.23 0.20
CA VAL A 31 7.77 14.52 0.74
C VAL A 31 8.88 15.19 1.53
N GLY A 32 9.49 14.50 2.49
CA GLY A 32 10.54 15.06 3.35
C GLY A 32 11.82 15.44 2.62
N SER A 33 12.09 14.86 1.45
CA SER A 33 13.24 15.19 0.60
C SER A 33 12.92 16.17 -0.54
N GLY A 34 11.66 16.59 -0.70
CA GLY A 34 11.23 17.45 -1.82
C GLY A 34 11.11 16.75 -3.17
N GLN A 35 11.32 15.43 -3.23
CA GLN A 35 11.15 14.61 -4.44
C GLN A 35 9.67 14.40 -4.82
N LEU A 36 8.74 14.70 -3.90
CA LEU A 36 7.30 14.66 -4.16
C LEU A 36 6.66 15.98 -3.74
N THR A 37 5.86 16.55 -4.64
CA THR A 37 4.95 17.64 -4.27
C THR A 37 3.86 17.13 -3.33
N PRO A 38 3.29 17.96 -2.43
CA PRO A 38 2.14 17.57 -1.60
C PRO A 38 0.97 17.03 -2.42
N LYS A 39 0.76 17.58 -3.62
CA LYS A 39 -0.27 17.14 -4.57
C LYS A 39 0.03 15.74 -5.13
N GLU A 40 1.29 15.39 -5.34
CA GLU A 40 1.69 14.06 -5.81
C GLU A 40 1.67 13.03 -4.70
N ALA A 41 2.12 13.39 -3.49
CA ALA A 41 1.98 12.57 -2.30
C ALA A 41 0.52 12.21 -2.07
N GLY A 42 -0.40 13.19 -2.07
CA GLY A 42 -1.84 12.92 -1.89
C GLY A 42 -2.44 12.03 -2.98
N ARG A 43 -1.91 12.05 -4.22
CA ARG A 43 -2.33 11.11 -5.27
C ARG A 43 -1.85 9.70 -5.01
N LEU A 44 -0.62 9.54 -4.52
CA LEU A 44 -0.03 8.24 -4.19
C LEU A 44 -0.70 7.64 -2.95
N GLU A 45 -1.00 8.45 -1.94
CA GLU A 45 -1.77 8.06 -0.75
C GLU A 45 -3.19 7.61 -1.11
N ALA A 46 -3.87 8.35 -2.01
CA ALA A 46 -5.18 7.95 -2.50
C ALA A 46 -5.13 6.62 -3.27
N GLU A 47 -4.05 6.33 -3.98
CA GLU A 47 -3.83 5.03 -4.62
C GLU A 47 -3.62 3.92 -3.58
N GLN A 48 -2.78 4.12 -2.56
CA GLN A 48 -2.61 3.16 -1.46
C GLN A 48 -3.94 2.89 -0.74
N ALA A 49 -4.71 3.93 -0.45
CA ALA A 49 -6.02 3.80 0.22
C ALA A 49 -7.00 2.96 -0.60
N ARG A 50 -7.02 3.12 -1.93
CA ARG A 50 -7.85 2.28 -2.81
C ARG A 50 -7.43 0.82 -2.79
N ILE A 51 -6.12 0.54 -2.80
CA ILE A 51 -5.61 -0.84 -2.73
C ILE A 51 -6.00 -1.48 -1.40
N LYS A 52 -5.91 -0.73 -0.30
CA LYS A 52 -6.35 -1.19 1.02
C LYS A 52 -7.84 -1.50 1.06
N GLN A 53 -8.69 -0.63 0.50
CA GLN A 53 -10.13 -0.90 0.38
C GLN A 53 -10.43 -2.13 -0.46
N ASP A 54 -9.68 -2.33 -1.56
CA ASP A 54 -9.80 -3.53 -2.39
C ASP A 54 -9.38 -4.79 -1.62
N GLU A 55 -8.32 -4.72 -0.81
CA GLU A 55 -7.90 -5.80 0.08
C GLU A 55 -8.99 -6.13 1.12
N GLU A 56 -9.52 -5.13 1.81
CA GLU A 56 -10.59 -5.31 2.80
C GLU A 56 -11.84 -5.94 2.18
N ARG A 57 -12.22 -5.49 0.97
CA ARG A 57 -13.34 -6.08 0.22
C ARG A 57 -13.07 -7.52 -0.19
N MET A 58 -11.86 -7.84 -0.64
CA MET A 58 -11.49 -9.22 -0.99
C MET A 58 -11.37 -10.13 0.22
N LYS A 59 -11.08 -9.58 1.41
CA LYS A 59 -11.04 -10.32 2.68
C LYS A 59 -12.40 -10.50 3.34
N ALA A 60 -13.48 -9.97 2.77
CA ALA A 60 -14.80 -9.99 3.40
C ALA A 60 -15.35 -11.41 3.67
N ASP A 61 -14.90 -12.41 2.90
CA ASP A 61 -15.24 -13.83 3.08
C ASP A 61 -14.33 -14.55 4.11
N GLY A 62 -13.43 -13.80 4.75
CA GLY A 62 -12.51 -14.25 5.80
C GLY A 62 -11.11 -14.61 5.32
N LYS A 63 -10.82 -14.66 4.00
CA LYS A 63 -9.46 -14.96 3.51
C LYS A 63 -9.23 -14.54 2.06
N LEU A 64 -8.01 -14.06 1.78
CA LEU A 64 -7.59 -13.86 0.39
C LEU A 64 -7.31 -15.19 -0.31
N THR A 65 -7.99 -15.45 -1.44
CA THR A 65 -7.64 -16.52 -2.38
C THR A 65 -6.33 -16.22 -3.11
N LYS A 66 -5.73 -17.24 -3.75
CA LYS A 66 -4.52 -17.06 -4.58
C LYS A 66 -4.72 -16.05 -5.71
N LYS A 67 -5.92 -15.98 -6.30
CA LYS A 67 -6.24 -15.06 -7.39
C LYS A 67 -6.29 -13.61 -6.88
N GLU A 68 -6.90 -13.38 -5.73
CA GLU A 68 -6.99 -12.06 -5.09
C GLU A 68 -5.62 -11.56 -4.64
N ARG A 69 -4.81 -12.42 -4.01
CA ARG A 69 -3.41 -12.07 -3.69
C ARG A 69 -2.62 -11.66 -4.92
N ASN A 70 -2.81 -12.34 -6.05
CA ASN A 70 -2.17 -11.97 -7.30
C ASN A 70 -2.68 -10.64 -7.86
N LYS A 71 -3.98 -10.32 -7.70
CA LYS A 71 -4.55 -9.01 -8.05
C LYS A 71 -3.93 -7.90 -7.20
N LEU A 72 -3.98 -8.04 -5.88
CA LEU A 72 -3.36 -7.10 -4.94
C LEU A 72 -1.87 -6.91 -5.21
N LYS A 73 -1.12 -7.99 -5.46
CA LYS A 73 0.29 -7.91 -5.81
C LYS A 73 0.54 -7.10 -7.09
N ARG A 74 -0.33 -7.21 -8.10
CA ARG A 74 -0.22 -6.42 -9.33
C ARG A 74 -0.52 -4.94 -9.06
N GLU A 75 -1.52 -4.64 -8.25
CA GLU A 75 -1.86 -3.29 -7.84
C GLU A 75 -0.73 -2.64 -7.04
N GLN A 76 -0.18 -3.34 -6.05
CA GLN A 76 0.98 -2.87 -5.28
C GLN A 76 2.23 -2.67 -6.15
N ASN A 77 2.42 -3.50 -7.18
CA ASN A 77 3.52 -3.30 -8.13
C ASN A 77 3.30 -2.06 -9.02
N LYS A 78 2.04 -1.77 -9.39
CA LYS A 78 1.70 -0.57 -10.15
C LYS A 78 1.94 0.68 -9.29
N ALA A 79 1.41 0.72 -8.08
CA ALA A 79 1.63 1.82 -7.15
C ALA A 79 3.12 2.04 -6.85
N SER A 80 3.90 0.96 -6.69
CA SER A 80 5.36 1.06 -6.54
C SER A 80 6.06 1.75 -7.72
N LYS A 81 5.63 1.45 -8.97
CA LYS A 81 6.13 2.12 -10.18
C LYS A 81 5.68 3.58 -10.23
N ASP A 82 4.45 3.86 -9.83
CA ASP A 82 3.94 5.22 -9.78
C ASP A 82 4.69 6.08 -8.76
N ILE A 83 4.97 5.56 -7.56
CA ILE A 83 5.85 6.21 -6.57
C ILE A 83 7.23 6.46 -7.17
N GLN A 84 7.84 5.46 -7.84
CA GLN A 84 9.16 5.64 -8.45
C GLN A 84 9.14 6.71 -9.53
N ARG A 85 8.18 6.67 -10.45
CA ARG A 85 8.02 7.65 -11.52
C ARG A 85 7.79 9.05 -10.96
N LYS A 86 7.02 9.18 -9.87
CA LYS A 86 6.76 10.46 -9.22
C LYS A 86 7.98 11.00 -8.47
N LYS A 87 8.76 10.16 -7.81
CA LYS A 87 10.02 10.60 -7.15
C LYS A 87 11.11 11.05 -8.11
N HIS A 88 11.06 10.59 -9.37
CA HIS A 88 12.07 10.89 -10.41
C HIS A 88 11.47 11.72 -11.55
N ASN A 89 10.27 12.27 -11.39
CA ASN A 89 9.83 13.26 -12.35
C ASN A 89 10.62 14.55 -12.07
N ASP A 90 10.91 15.33 -13.10
CA ASP A 90 11.67 16.59 -12.95
C ASP A 90 10.88 17.68 -12.19
N LYS A 91 9.82 17.31 -11.47
CA LYS A 91 9.00 18.18 -10.63
C LYS A 91 9.49 18.07 -9.18
N THR A 92 10.68 18.56 -8.93
CA THR A 92 11.16 18.74 -7.56
C THR A 92 10.48 19.95 -6.93
N VAL A 93 10.12 19.83 -5.64
CA VAL A 93 9.78 21.01 -4.83
C VAL A 93 11.08 21.51 -4.23
N GLU A 94 11.41 22.79 -4.42
CA GLU A 94 12.41 23.41 -3.55
C GLU A 94 11.87 23.41 -2.12
N VAL A 95 12.45 22.56 -1.27
CA VAL A 95 12.27 22.63 0.17
C VAL A 95 13.11 23.81 0.65
N LYS A 96 12.44 24.91 1.03
CA LYS A 96 13.08 26.07 1.67
C LYS A 96 13.35 25.82 3.14
#